data_AF-A0A0M0BE66-F1
#
_entry.id   AF-A0A0M0BE66-F1
#
_cell.length_a   1.000
_cell.length_b   1.000
_cell.length_c   1.000
_cell.angle_alpha   90.00
_cell.angle_beta   90.00
_cell.angle_gamma   90.00
#
_symmetry.space_group_name_H-M   'P 1'
#
loop_
_entity.id
_entity.type
_entity.pdbx_description
1 polymer ?
#
loop_
_entity_poly.entity_id
_entity_poly.type
_entity_poly.pdbx_seq_one_letter_code
_entity_poly.pdbx_strand_id
1 'polypeptide(L)'
;MKMLEKAIAPDSIWVTNRRVLVYQPRGATLGITRDIQDYPYSEMVNVFQHKGFLSSRIAVKMRFQNDPIILDLVPKGDVNRVYRVIRENLNKVQAGIFGTQQLPTAQSVRAPPPPPPPSQPQAYCPTCGKQATWIPQYSRFYCYGCQQYLDLPPPPP
;
A
#
# COMPACT_ATOMS: atom_id res chain seq x y z
N MET A 1 -42.23 -26.49 6.46
CA MET A 1 -42.11 -25.05 6.16
C MET A 1 -40.70 -24.80 5.64
N LYS A 2 -40.57 -24.36 4.38
CA LYS A 2 -39.26 -24.04 3.77
C LYS A 2 -38.79 -22.69 4.32
N MET A 3 -37.86 -22.72 5.26
CA MET A 3 -37.14 -21.53 5.68
C MET A 3 -36.04 -21.27 4.66
N LEU A 4 -36.29 -20.34 3.74
CA LEU A 4 -35.28 -19.82 2.81
C LEU A 4 -34.41 -18.80 3.57
N GLU A 5 -33.59 -19.28 4.50
CA GLU A 5 -32.73 -18.45 5.36
C GLU A 5 -31.29 -18.37 4.85
N LYS A 6 -31.09 -18.47 3.53
CA LYS A 6 -29.75 -18.52 2.95
C LYS A 6 -29.54 -17.43 1.91
N ALA A 7 -29.30 -16.22 2.38
CA ALA A 7 -28.73 -15.14 1.57
C ALA A 7 -27.82 -14.21 2.41
N ILE A 8 -27.05 -14.78 3.33
CA ILE A 8 -25.83 -14.12 3.81
C ILE A 8 -24.75 -14.67 2.87
N ALA A 9 -24.19 -13.82 2.00
CA ALA A 9 -23.39 -14.22 0.83
C ALA A 9 -22.42 -15.40 1.13
N PRO A 10 -22.40 -16.46 0.31
CA PRO A 10 -21.46 -17.55 0.49
C PRO A 10 -20.03 -17.02 0.34
N ASP A 11 -19.08 -17.64 1.04
CA ASP A 11 -17.65 -17.50 0.77
C ASP A 11 -17.41 -17.57 -0.74
N SER A 12 -16.89 -16.49 -1.32
CA SER A 12 -16.84 -16.33 -2.77
C SER A 12 -15.51 -15.77 -3.22
N ILE A 13 -15.04 -16.32 -4.34
CA ILE A 13 -13.81 -15.89 -5.00
C ILE A 13 -14.19 -15.22 -6.32
N TRP A 14 -13.74 -13.99 -6.52
CA TRP A 14 -13.84 -13.30 -7.79
C TRP A 14 -12.49 -13.22 -8.45
N VAL A 15 -12.39 -13.81 -9.64
CA VAL A 15 -11.21 -13.77 -10.48
C VAL A 15 -11.44 -12.71 -11.54
N THR A 16 -10.74 -11.59 -11.44
CA THR A 16 -10.81 -10.51 -12.42
C THR A 16 -9.59 -10.54 -13.35
N ASN A 17 -9.42 -9.52 -14.19
CA ASN A 17 -8.22 -9.40 -15.03
C ASN A 17 -6.99 -8.86 -14.28
N ARG A 18 -7.19 -8.17 -13.14
CA ARG A 18 -6.13 -7.45 -12.41
C ARG A 18 -5.89 -7.96 -10.98
N ARG A 19 -6.90 -8.61 -10.39
CA ARG A 19 -6.87 -9.08 -9.00
C ARG A 19 -7.75 -10.30 -8.79
N VAL A 20 -7.41 -11.08 -7.76
CA VAL A 20 -8.25 -12.14 -7.21
C VAL A 20 -8.76 -11.64 -5.86
N LEU A 21 -10.08 -11.54 -5.72
CA LEU A 21 -10.73 -11.11 -4.49
C LEU A 21 -11.29 -12.34 -3.78
N VAL A 22 -11.01 -12.47 -2.49
CA VAL A 22 -11.51 -13.57 -1.66
C VAL A 22 -12.34 -12.97 -0.53
N TYR A 23 -13.61 -13.32 -0.48
CA TYR A 23 -14.50 -12.95 0.61
C TYR A 23 -14.66 -14.13 1.57
N GLN A 24 -14.28 -13.89 2.82
CA GLN A 24 -14.41 -14.85 3.92
C GLN A 24 -15.13 -14.15 5.09
N PRO A 25 -16.32 -14.61 5.50
CA PRO A 25 -16.97 -14.14 6.71
C PRO A 25 -16.18 -14.65 7.92
N ARG A 26 -15.66 -13.75 8.76
CA ARG A 26 -15.04 -14.12 10.04
C ARG A 26 -16.05 -13.93 11.17
N GLY A 27 -16.26 -15.01 11.95
CA GLY A 27 -17.02 -15.00 13.21
C GLY A 27 -18.43 -15.59 13.09
N ALA A 28 -18.61 -16.81 13.60
CA ALA A 28 -19.91 -17.48 13.71
C ALA A 28 -20.57 -17.33 15.10
N THR A 29 -19.95 -16.60 16.05
CA THR A 29 -20.40 -16.59 17.45
C THR A 29 -20.88 -15.24 17.99
N LEU A 30 -20.38 -14.07 17.57
CA LEU A 30 -20.92 -12.76 17.96
C LEU A 30 -20.34 -11.65 17.05
N GLY A 31 -21.08 -11.25 16.02
CA GLY A 31 -20.69 -10.15 15.13
C GLY A 31 -20.02 -10.63 13.82
N ILE A 32 -20.81 -10.61 12.74
CA ILE A 32 -20.34 -10.93 11.39
C ILE A 32 -19.39 -9.81 10.93
N THR A 33 -18.09 -10.05 10.98
CA THR A 33 -17.11 -9.15 10.33
C THR A 33 -16.84 -9.69 8.93
N ARG A 34 -16.94 -8.79 7.95
CA ARG A 34 -16.70 -9.10 6.53
C ARG A 34 -15.23 -8.87 6.24
N ASP A 35 -14.49 -9.93 5.93
CA ASP A 35 -13.09 -9.85 5.54
C ASP A 35 -12.99 -10.04 4.02
N ILE A 36 -12.54 -9.00 3.31
CA ILE A 36 -12.28 -9.04 1.87
C ILE A 36 -10.77 -8.97 1.69
N GLN A 37 -10.18 -10.06 1.21
CA GLN A 37 -8.77 -10.13 0.86
C GLN A 37 -8.60 -9.81 -0.63
N ASP A 38 -7.77 -8.80 -0.94
CA ASP A 38 -7.44 -8.39 -2.32
C ASP A 38 -6.02 -8.86 -2.68
N TYR A 39 -5.91 -9.74 -3.68
CA TYR A 39 -4.65 -10.25 -4.18
C TYR A 39 -4.42 -9.77 -5.62
N PRO A 40 -3.60 -8.74 -5.86
CA PRO A 40 -3.30 -8.26 -7.21
C PRO A 40 -2.35 -9.21 -7.95
N TYR A 41 -2.56 -9.41 -9.25
CA TYR A 41 -1.68 -10.28 -10.06
C TYR A 41 -0.24 -9.77 -10.15
N SER A 42 0.00 -8.46 -9.97
CA SER A 42 1.34 -7.86 -9.96
C SER A 42 2.24 -8.38 -8.83
N GLU A 43 1.63 -8.84 -7.74
CA GLU A 43 2.32 -9.39 -6.57
C GLU A 43 2.37 -10.92 -6.57
N MET A 44 1.65 -11.57 -7.48
CA MET A 44 1.67 -13.02 -7.62
C MET A 44 2.95 -13.45 -8.36
N VAL A 45 3.63 -14.45 -7.81
CA VAL A 45 4.83 -15.06 -8.42
C VAL A 45 4.43 -16.27 -9.24
N ASN A 46 3.59 -17.13 -8.67
CA ASN A 46 3.14 -18.35 -9.32
C ASN A 46 1.80 -18.83 -8.76
N VAL A 47 1.12 -19.68 -9.52
CA VAL A 47 -0.06 -20.40 -9.10
C VAL A 47 0.16 -21.90 -9.26
N PHE A 48 -0.09 -22.64 -8.18
CA PHE A 48 0.01 -24.09 -8.13
C PHE A 48 -1.38 -24.70 -8.06
N GLN A 49 -1.56 -25.82 -8.76
CA GLN A 49 -2.76 -26.64 -8.64
C GLN A 49 -2.36 -27.94 -7.93
N HIS A 50 -2.85 -28.12 -6.72
CA HIS A 50 -2.71 -29.38 -6.00
C HIS A 50 -3.87 -30.29 -6.42
N LYS A 51 -3.61 -31.21 -7.35
CA LYS A 51 -4.55 -32.27 -7.70
C LYS A 51 -4.45 -33.38 -6.65
N GLY A 52 -5.32 -33.34 -5.66
CA GLY A 52 -5.55 -34.50 -4.78
C GLY A 52 -6.53 -35.48 -5.41
N PHE A 53 -6.50 -36.73 -4.95
CA PHE A 53 -7.39 -37.80 -5.40
C PHE A 53 -8.89 -37.46 -5.28
N LEU A 54 -9.27 -36.66 -4.27
CA LEU A 54 -10.66 -36.24 -4.03
C LEU A 54 -10.87 -34.72 -4.06
N SER A 55 -9.81 -33.91 -4.02
CA SER A 55 -9.88 -32.45 -3.90
C SER A 55 -8.80 -31.78 -4.74
N SER A 56 -9.20 -30.91 -5.66
CA SER A 56 -8.26 -30.00 -6.32
C SER A 56 -8.24 -28.67 -5.57
N ARG A 57 -7.06 -28.24 -5.11
CA ARG A 57 -6.87 -26.94 -4.45
C ARG A 57 -5.99 -26.05 -5.31
N ILE A 58 -6.22 -24.74 -5.24
CA ILE A 58 -5.37 -23.74 -5.90
C ILE A 58 -4.58 -23.04 -4.81
N ALA A 59 -3.26 -23.00 -4.98
CA ALA A 59 -2.34 -22.31 -4.08
C ALA A 59 -1.66 -21.17 -4.85
N VAL A 60 -1.74 -19.96 -4.32
CA VAL A 60 -1.17 -18.76 -4.93
C VAL A 60 0.06 -18.34 -4.12
N LYS A 61 1.23 -18.32 -4.76
CA LYS A 61 2.46 -17.84 -4.16
C LYS A 61 2.60 -16.34 -4.43
N MET A 62 2.56 -15.55 -3.38
CA MET A 62 2.81 -14.11 -3.45
C MET A 62 4.31 -13.82 -3.37
N ARG A 63 4.73 -12.65 -3.86
CA ARG A 63 6.13 -12.21 -3.83
C ARG A 63 6.60 -11.90 -2.40
N PHE A 64 5.74 -11.30 -1.59
CA PHE A 64 6.08 -10.82 -0.25
C PHE A 64 5.63 -11.75 0.87
N GLN A 65 4.93 -12.84 0.54
CA GLN A 65 4.45 -13.82 1.50
C GLN A 65 5.23 -15.13 1.35
N ASN A 66 5.77 -15.63 2.46
CA ASN A 66 6.56 -16.86 2.44
C ASN A 66 5.68 -18.07 2.13
N ASP A 67 4.52 -18.14 2.77
CA ASP A 67 3.56 -19.23 2.61
C ASP A 67 2.57 -18.96 1.48
N PRO A 68 2.25 -19.96 0.64
CA PRO A 68 1.27 -19.82 -0.41
C PRO A 68 -0.15 -19.71 0.19
N ILE A 69 -0.96 -18.82 -0.37
CA ILE A 69 -2.36 -18.66 0.00
C ILE A 69 -3.16 -19.79 -0.63
N ILE A 70 -3.92 -20.52 0.17
CA ILE A 70 -4.79 -21.60 -0.33
C ILE A 70 -6.19 -21.04 -0.59
N LEU A 71 -6.64 -21.20 -1.83
CA LEU A 71 -8.00 -20.85 -2.26
C LEU A 71 -8.90 -22.09 -2.13
N ASP A 72 -9.39 -22.35 -0.92
CA ASP A 72 -10.23 -23.54 -0.63
C ASP A 72 -11.69 -23.40 -1.07
N LEU A 73 -12.13 -22.20 -1.45
CA LEU A 73 -13.53 -21.89 -1.77
C LEU A 73 -13.91 -22.15 -3.24
N VAL A 74 -13.01 -22.75 -4.02
CA VAL A 74 -13.26 -23.03 -5.44
C VAL A 74 -13.97 -24.38 -5.59
N PRO A 75 -15.17 -24.44 -6.21
CA PRO A 75 -15.85 -25.70 -6.50
C PRO A 75 -14.96 -26.62 -7.35
N LYS A 76 -14.90 -27.92 -7.01
CA LYS A 76 -13.99 -28.89 -7.64
C LYS A 76 -14.05 -28.92 -9.17
N GLY A 77 -15.24 -28.76 -9.76
CA GLY A 77 -15.44 -28.72 -11.21
C GLY A 77 -14.84 -27.48 -11.88
N ASP A 78 -14.76 -26.36 -11.17
CA ASP A 78 -14.29 -25.09 -11.69
C ASP A 78 -12.80 -24.85 -11.43
N VAL A 79 -12.13 -25.70 -10.63
CA VAL A 79 -10.71 -25.52 -10.25
C VAL A 79 -9.80 -25.43 -11.48
N ASN A 80 -10.03 -26.24 -12.52
CA ASN A 80 -9.23 -26.15 -13.74
C ASN A 80 -9.47 -24.84 -14.49
N ARG A 81 -10.74 -24.42 -14.60
CA ARG A 81 -11.14 -23.17 -15.26
C ARG A 81 -10.54 -21.97 -14.55
N VAL A 82 -10.67 -21.90 -13.23
CA VAL A 82 -10.12 -20.85 -12.39
C VAL A 82 -8.60 -20.82 -12.48
N TYR A 83 -7.94 -21.98 -12.37
CA TYR A 83 -6.49 -22.08 -12.52
C TYR A 83 -6.00 -21.53 -13.86
N ARG A 84 -6.68 -21.91 -14.96
CA ARG A 84 -6.35 -21.46 -16.31
C ARG A 84 -6.49 -19.94 -16.43
N VAL A 85 -7.61 -19.38 -15.98
CA VAL A 85 -7.84 -17.92 -16.02
C VAL A 85 -6.78 -17.16 -15.21
N ILE A 86 -6.47 -17.63 -13.99
CA ILE A 86 -5.43 -17.01 -13.14
C ILE A 86 -4.07 -17.08 -13.82
N ARG A 87 -3.68 -18.24 -14.37
CA ARG A 87 -2.41 -18.43 -15.06
C ARG A 87 -2.31 -17.54 -16.30
N GLU A 88 -3.37 -17.45 -17.10
CA GLU A 88 -3.41 -16.58 -18.27
C GLU A 88 -3.25 -15.11 -17.89
N ASN A 89 -3.98 -14.62 -16.88
CA ASN A 89 -3.87 -13.23 -16.44
C ASN A 89 -2.50 -12.93 -15.83
N LEU A 90 -1.92 -13.87 -15.08
CA LEU A 90 -0.56 -13.76 -14.56
C LEU A 90 0.46 -13.61 -15.69
N ASN A 91 0.38 -14.47 -16.72
CA ASN A 91 1.25 -14.39 -17.89
C ASN A 91 1.12 -13.04 -18.60
N LYS A 92 -0.10 -12.51 -18.74
CA LYS A 92 -0.33 -11.20 -19.37
C LYS A 92 0.22 -10.05 -18.53
N VAL A 93 0.18 -10.13 -17.21
CA VAL A 93 0.81 -9.15 -16.31
C VAL A 93 2.33 -9.21 -16.40
N GLN A 94 2.90 -10.42 -16.41
CA GLN A 94 4.35 -10.63 -16.56
C GLN A 94 4.86 -10.17 -17.95
N ALA A 95 4.06 -10.36 -19.00
CA ALA A 95 4.34 -9.84 -20.34
C ALA A 95 4.12 -8.32 -20.49
N GLY A 96 3.74 -7.61 -19.41
CA GLY A 96 3.53 -6.17 -19.42
C GLY A 96 2.24 -5.72 -20.10
N ILE A 97 1.36 -6.63 -20.52
CA ILE A 97 0.11 -6.33 -21.25
C ILE A 97 -0.91 -5.63 -20.33
N PHE A 98 -0.93 -5.98 -19.04
CA PHE A 98 -1.72 -5.28 -18.01
C PHE A 98 -0.85 -4.35 -17.15
N GLY A 99 0.25 -3.85 -17.72
CA GLY A 99 1.23 -2.99 -17.07
C GLY A 99 0.59 -1.87 -16.25
N THR A 100 0.83 -1.97 -14.93
CA THR A 100 0.82 -0.86 -13.97
C THR A 100 -0.38 0.08 -14.02
N GLN A 101 -1.53 -0.37 -13.53
CA GLN A 101 -2.06 0.37 -12.40
C GLN A 101 -1.45 -0.27 -11.16
N GLN A 102 -0.21 0.12 -10.86
CA GLN A 102 0.07 0.43 -9.47
C GLN A 102 -1.18 1.20 -8.99
N LEU A 103 -1.87 0.70 -7.96
CA LEU A 103 -2.44 1.68 -7.03
C LEU A 103 -1.32 2.70 -6.88
N PRO A 104 -1.52 3.99 -7.13
CA PRO A 104 -0.48 4.93 -6.77
C PRO A 104 -0.27 4.73 -5.26
N THR A 105 0.67 3.86 -4.86
CA THR A 105 1.67 4.21 -3.87
C THR A 105 2.05 5.56 -4.36
N ALA A 106 1.49 6.58 -3.70
CA ALA A 106 1.53 7.97 -4.09
C ALA A 106 2.81 8.11 -4.86
N GLN A 107 2.68 8.19 -6.20
CA GLN A 107 3.86 8.42 -6.99
C GLN A 107 4.48 9.57 -6.26
N SER A 108 5.74 9.41 -5.85
CA SER A 108 6.53 10.59 -5.61
C SER A 108 6.53 11.27 -6.98
N VAL A 109 5.45 12.00 -7.29
CA VAL A 109 5.54 13.42 -7.55
C VAL A 109 6.58 13.84 -6.54
N ARG A 110 7.82 13.79 -6.99
CA ARG A 110 8.84 14.65 -6.42
C ARG A 110 8.11 15.96 -6.45
N ALA A 111 7.66 16.41 -5.27
CA ALA A 111 7.29 17.80 -5.14
C ALA A 111 8.42 18.54 -5.88
N PRO A 112 8.12 19.48 -6.81
CA PRO A 112 9.17 20.30 -7.38
C PRO A 112 10.10 20.65 -6.21
N PRO A 113 11.43 20.41 -6.34
CA PRO A 113 12.34 20.54 -5.21
C PRO A 113 11.94 21.81 -4.49
N PRO A 114 11.65 21.74 -3.17
CA PRO A 114 11.07 22.87 -2.46
C PRO A 114 11.89 24.09 -2.88
N PRO A 115 11.23 25.21 -3.26
CA PRO A 115 11.94 26.40 -3.72
C PRO A 115 13.10 26.62 -2.76
N PRO A 116 14.32 26.90 -3.27
CA PRO A 116 15.49 27.05 -2.41
C PRO A 116 15.08 27.92 -1.22
N PRO A 117 15.35 27.47 0.03
CA PRO A 117 14.89 28.19 1.21
C PRO A 117 15.25 29.67 1.01
N PRO A 118 14.32 30.60 1.26
CA PRO A 118 14.55 32.01 1.01
C PRO A 118 15.89 32.40 1.63
N SER A 119 16.74 33.07 0.86
CA SER A 119 18.09 33.48 1.27
C SER A 119 18.01 34.19 2.62
N GLN A 120 18.24 33.46 3.71
CA GLN A 120 18.13 34.03 5.03
C GLN A 120 19.30 35.00 5.23
N PRO A 121 19.05 36.20 5.80
CA PRO A 121 20.11 37.15 6.06
C PRO A 121 21.19 36.51 6.93
N GLN A 122 22.43 36.50 6.44
CA GLN A 122 23.57 35.93 7.17
C GLN A 122 24.05 36.97 8.19
N ALA A 123 23.66 36.81 9.46
CA ALA A 123 24.22 37.56 10.58
C ALA A 123 25.04 36.62 11.46
N TYR A 124 26.06 37.14 12.14
CA TYR A 124 26.90 36.39 13.08
C TYR A 124 26.78 36.99 14.48
N CYS A 125 26.81 36.13 15.49
CA CYS A 125 26.78 36.52 16.89
C CYS A 125 28.11 37.22 17.28
N PRO A 126 28.09 38.44 17.85
CA PRO A 126 29.31 39.12 18.26
C PRO A 126 30.00 38.45 19.45
N THR A 127 29.28 37.66 20.25
CA THR A 127 29.81 37.01 21.46
C THR A 127 30.53 35.70 21.14
N CYS A 128 30.04 34.91 20.19
CA CYS A 128 30.59 33.56 19.91
C CYS A 128 30.93 33.29 18.44
N GLY A 129 30.71 34.24 17.53
CA GLY A 129 31.04 34.12 16.10
C GLY A 129 30.20 33.14 15.29
N LYS A 130 29.19 32.48 15.89
CA LYS A 130 28.29 31.54 15.18
C LYS A 130 27.20 32.29 14.41
N GLN A 131 26.69 31.68 13.34
CA GLN A 131 25.57 32.24 12.58
C GLN A 131 24.33 32.42 13.48
N ALA A 132 23.74 33.61 13.42
CA ALA A 132 22.50 33.96 14.08
C ALA A 132 21.34 33.78 13.10
N THR A 133 20.18 33.35 13.62
CA THR A 133 18.98 33.12 12.83
C THR A 133 17.97 34.24 13.08
N TRP A 134 17.42 34.81 12.01
CA TRP A 134 16.35 35.79 12.11
C TRP A 134 15.03 35.12 12.55
N ILE A 135 14.42 35.63 13.60
CA ILE A 135 13.16 35.13 14.15
C ILE A 135 12.05 36.15 13.82
N PRO A 136 11.26 35.95 12.74
CA PRO A 136 10.35 36.98 12.21
C PRO A 136 9.24 37.36 13.20
N GLN A 137 8.80 36.41 14.03
CA GLN A 137 7.79 36.65 15.07
C GLN A 137 8.20 37.69 16.12
N TYR A 138 9.51 37.89 16.34
CA TYR A 138 10.03 38.83 17.34
C TYR A 138 10.87 39.94 16.72
N SER A 139 11.03 39.94 15.39
CA SER A 139 11.93 40.83 14.64
C SER A 139 13.32 40.96 15.29
N ARG A 140 13.88 39.84 15.72
CA ARG A 140 15.19 39.76 16.39
C ARG A 140 16.01 38.59 15.88
N PHE A 141 17.33 38.75 15.92
CA PHE A 141 18.26 37.64 15.68
C PHE A 141 18.39 36.79 16.95
N TYR A 142 18.45 35.47 16.81
CA TYR A 142 18.70 34.53 17.90
C TYR A 142 19.94 33.71 17.62
N CYS A 143 20.82 33.61 18.62
CA CYS A 143 22.01 32.77 18.54
C CYS A 143 21.76 31.44 19.26
N TYR A 144 21.73 30.33 18.53
CA TYR A 144 21.63 28.99 19.13
C TYR A 144 22.86 28.57 19.93
N GLY A 145 24.02 29.19 19.68
CA GLY A 145 25.24 28.94 20.44
C GLY A 145 25.23 29.54 21.84
N CYS A 146 24.76 30.78 21.95
CA CYS A 146 24.69 31.52 23.21
C CYS A 146 23.29 31.50 23.85
N GLN A 147 22.31 30.88 23.17
CA GLN A 147 20.90 30.79 23.57
C GLN A 147 20.27 32.15 23.96
N GLN A 148 20.61 33.20 23.22
CA GLN A 148 20.16 34.56 23.49
C GLN A 148 19.73 35.29 22.22
N TYR A 149 18.83 36.27 22.39
CA TYR A 149 18.46 37.21 21.34
C TYR A 149 19.53 38.31 21.23
N LEU A 150 19.76 38.77 20.01
CA LEU A 150 20.72 39.82 19.67
C LEU A 150 19.96 41.09 19.24
N ASP A 151 20.43 42.24 19.70
CA ASP A 151 19.94 43.55 19.28
C ASP A 151 20.69 44.02 18.01
N LEU A 152 20.50 43.28 16.92
CA LEU A 152 20.99 43.65 15.58
C LEU A 152 19.86 44.30 14.77
N PRO A 153 20.17 45.24 13.85
CA PRO A 153 19.16 45.83 12.99
C PRO A 153 18.46 44.76 12.14
N PRO A 154 17.16 44.93 11.83
CA PRO A 154 16.42 44.00 10.99
C PRO A 154 17.04 43.91 9.60
N PRO A 155 16.96 42.75 8.92
CA PRO A 155 17.40 42.63 7.54
C PRO A 155 16.57 43.56 6.64
N PRO A 156 17.17 44.09 5.55
CA PRO A 156 16.42 44.85 4.56
C PRO A 156 15.31 43.98 3.94
N PRO A 157 14.16 44.58 3.57
CA PRO A 157 13.03 43.89 2.95
C PRO A 157 13.35 43.32 1.57
#